data_AF-A0A0B3AJM5-F1
#
_entry.id   AF-A0A0B3AJM5-F1
#
_cell.length_a   1.000
_cell.length_b   1.000
_cell.length_c   1.000
_cell.angle_alpha   90.00
_cell.angle_beta   90.00
_cell.angle_gamma   90.00
#
_symmetry.space_group_name_H-M   'P 1'
#
loop_
_entity.id
_entity.type
_entity.pdbx_description
1 polymer ?
#
loop_
_entity_poly.entity_id
_entity_poly.type
_entity_poly.pdbx_seq_one_letter_code
_entity_poly.pdbx_strand_id
1 'polypeptide(L)'
;MARKKKRPSSRKRSLPRWQIILVAVLGIIIIGALAIVVAAFIHGMFKVPRTETVATVNGEPVSARELDYSYGAAVPQPYRQFVSKWQFLNESIIPQKLLLQEAVRQGYSASDGEVRVAIDAFLRESGMTPGQLDEAMKESGMEQRDMEATVHARLTISRFVNATILPSIKVSRDEVEDAYDGNDLGARNLSLEQAYPLIEQQLLAMKQGDAILAHINSLRAHANITIFIEQAKEGITSFRKAGDSICAYNGSIMLRMYTSSACGECKQVALRLAMLLGRYQQQNASLIGAIWELDTGDNLLTKSRERGVPPSELEIFRKISPENRVPAYSFGCTYTRVGSLPGAEGNLNAEEREFTAVLDTLLYDYG
;
A
#
# COMPACT_ATOMS: atom_id res chain seq x y z
N MET A 1 -62.57 50.39 21.00
CA MET A 1 -61.15 49.97 21.01
C MET A 1 -60.70 49.71 19.57
N ALA A 2 -59.39 49.86 19.31
CA ALA A 2 -58.64 49.61 18.07
C ALA A 2 -58.47 50.79 17.06
N ARG A 3 -57.22 51.30 17.05
CA ARG A 3 -56.56 52.22 16.11
C ARG A 3 -56.79 51.88 14.63
N LYS A 4 -56.94 52.90 13.76
CA LYS A 4 -56.55 52.81 12.34
C LYS A 4 -55.82 54.06 11.83
N LYS A 5 -54.55 53.82 11.50
CA LYS A 5 -53.73 54.30 10.36
C LYS A 5 -53.63 55.81 10.08
N LYS A 6 -52.38 56.30 10.06
CA LYS A 6 -51.84 56.99 8.87
C LYS A 6 -50.41 56.49 8.58
N ARG A 7 -50.18 56.13 7.31
CA ARG A 7 -48.88 55.75 6.72
C ARG A 7 -47.98 56.98 6.64
N PRO A 8 -46.66 56.88 6.85
CA PRO A 8 -45.76 58.00 6.59
C PRO A 8 -45.38 58.07 5.10
N SER A 9 -45.39 59.31 4.61
CA SER A 9 -44.93 59.74 3.28
C SER A 9 -43.41 59.65 3.13
N SER A 10 -42.99 59.29 1.92
CA SER A 10 -41.59 59.20 1.49
C SER A 10 -40.82 60.52 1.59
N ARG A 11 -39.67 60.50 2.24
CA ARG A 11 -38.62 61.54 2.09
C ARG A 11 -37.35 60.84 1.64
N LYS A 12 -36.95 61.01 0.37
CA LYS A 12 -35.66 60.54 -0.16
C LYS A 12 -34.54 61.23 0.63
N ARG A 13 -33.77 60.48 1.40
CA ARG A 13 -32.50 60.93 1.99
C ARG A 13 -31.37 60.55 1.03
N SER A 14 -30.74 61.54 0.42
CA SER A 14 -29.44 61.38 -0.27
C SER A 14 -28.39 60.98 0.76
N LEU A 15 -27.70 59.86 0.54
CA LEU A 15 -26.71 59.34 1.48
C LEU A 15 -25.45 60.22 1.50
N PRO A 16 -24.92 60.55 2.70
CA PRO A 16 -23.75 61.41 2.87
C PRO A 16 -22.44 60.78 2.35
N ARG A 17 -21.56 61.62 1.81
CA ARG A 17 -20.37 61.28 0.97
C ARG A 17 -19.39 60.23 1.52
N TRP A 18 -19.35 59.99 2.83
CA TRP A 18 -18.54 58.92 3.43
C TRP A 18 -19.06 57.48 3.14
N GLN A 19 -20.34 57.32 2.78
CA GLN A 19 -20.89 56.02 2.34
C GLN A 19 -20.60 55.72 0.86
N ILE A 20 -20.25 56.73 0.04
CA ILE A 20 -19.75 56.50 -1.34
C ILE A 20 -18.30 56.00 -1.29
N ILE A 21 -17.52 56.43 -0.29
CA ILE A 21 -16.15 55.97 -0.08
C ILE A 21 -16.13 54.53 0.46
N LEU A 22 -17.12 54.11 1.25
CA LEU A 22 -17.29 52.70 1.67
C LEU A 22 -17.77 51.77 0.54
N VAL A 23 -18.61 52.22 -0.40
CA VAL A 23 -19.00 51.44 -1.59
C VAL A 23 -17.85 51.39 -2.62
N ALA A 24 -17.02 52.42 -2.71
CA ALA A 24 -15.80 52.39 -3.54
C ALA A 24 -14.70 51.50 -2.96
N VAL A 25 -14.57 51.39 -1.63
CA VAL A 25 -13.63 50.46 -0.98
C VAL A 25 -14.16 49.02 -0.98
N LEU A 26 -15.47 48.79 -0.86
CA LEU A 26 -16.08 47.45 -1.02
C LEU A 26 -16.13 46.96 -2.48
N GLY A 27 -16.17 47.87 -3.47
CA GLY A 27 -16.01 47.54 -4.90
C GLY A 27 -14.58 47.18 -5.30
N ILE A 28 -13.56 47.72 -4.61
CA ILE A 28 -12.15 47.39 -4.83
C ILE A 28 -11.75 46.09 -4.11
N ILE A 29 -12.42 45.72 -3.02
CA ILE A 29 -12.20 44.42 -2.34
C ILE A 29 -12.83 43.26 -3.14
N ILE A 30 -13.93 43.48 -3.87
CA ILE A 30 -14.56 42.43 -4.70
C ILE A 30 -13.81 42.22 -6.02
N ILE A 31 -13.23 43.26 -6.62
CA ILE A 31 -12.38 43.11 -7.83
C ILE A 31 -10.97 42.61 -7.47
N GLY A 32 -10.43 43.01 -6.30
CA GLY A 32 -9.18 42.48 -5.75
C GLY A 32 -9.27 41.03 -5.30
N ALA A 33 -10.39 40.59 -4.74
CA ALA A 33 -10.61 39.18 -4.41
C ALA A 33 -10.76 38.31 -5.68
N LEU A 34 -11.37 38.83 -6.75
CA LEU A 34 -11.45 38.10 -8.02
C LEU A 34 -10.09 38.03 -8.73
N ALA A 35 -9.26 39.08 -8.64
CA ALA A 35 -7.89 39.07 -9.14
C ALA A 35 -6.95 38.18 -8.31
N ILE A 36 -7.18 38.00 -7.00
CA ILE A 36 -6.44 37.03 -6.16
C ILE A 36 -6.86 35.60 -6.48
N VAL A 37 -8.14 35.34 -6.78
CA VAL A 37 -8.58 34.01 -7.25
C VAL A 37 -7.98 33.70 -8.63
N VAL A 38 -7.91 34.68 -9.53
CA VAL A 38 -7.25 34.53 -10.84
C VAL A 38 -5.72 34.43 -10.71
N ALA A 39 -5.09 35.18 -9.79
CA ALA A 39 -3.66 35.08 -9.52
C ALA A 39 -3.30 33.76 -8.83
N ALA A 40 -4.15 33.21 -7.94
CA ALA A 40 -4.02 31.86 -7.41
C ALA A 40 -4.21 30.78 -8.50
N PHE A 41 -4.97 31.09 -9.56
CA PHE A 41 -5.12 30.27 -10.77
C PHE A 41 -3.89 30.35 -11.69
N ILE A 42 -3.20 31.49 -11.75
CA ILE A 42 -1.99 31.69 -12.56
C ILE A 42 -0.70 31.29 -11.79
N HIS A 43 -0.72 31.26 -10.45
CA HIS A 43 0.39 30.86 -9.57
C HIS A 43 0.19 29.51 -8.82
N GLY A 44 -0.59 28.59 -9.38
CA GLY A 44 -0.49 27.16 -9.02
C GLY A 44 -1.01 26.73 -7.64
N MET A 45 -1.98 27.44 -7.04
CA MET A 45 -2.58 27.04 -5.75
C MET A 45 -3.90 26.24 -5.87
N PHE A 46 -4.39 25.97 -7.08
CA PHE A 46 -5.33 24.87 -7.31
C PHE A 46 -4.59 23.76 -8.04
N LYS A 47 -4.19 22.71 -7.31
CA LYS A 47 -3.86 21.43 -7.95
C LYS A 47 -5.16 20.90 -8.55
N VAL A 48 -5.34 21.15 -9.85
CA VAL A 48 -6.25 20.37 -10.70
C VAL A 48 -6.01 18.90 -10.36
N PRO A 49 -7.07 18.10 -10.13
CA PRO A 49 -6.90 16.77 -9.58
C PRO A 49 -5.97 15.97 -10.47
N ARG A 50 -4.95 15.38 -9.85
CA ARG A 50 -3.98 14.52 -10.53
C ARG A 50 -4.74 13.34 -11.13
N THR A 51 -5.11 13.46 -12.40
CA THR A 51 -5.40 12.33 -13.31
C THR A 51 -4.11 11.63 -13.74
N GLU A 52 -3.07 11.75 -12.91
CA GLU A 52 -1.81 11.06 -13.07
C GLU A 52 -2.08 9.57 -12.83
N THR A 53 -1.75 8.75 -13.82
CA THR A 53 -1.87 7.30 -13.73
C THR A 53 -0.68 6.80 -12.91
N VAL A 54 -0.95 6.11 -11.79
CA VAL A 54 0.08 5.59 -10.88
C VAL A 54 0.36 4.11 -11.11
N ALA A 55 -0.52 3.40 -11.79
CA ALA A 55 -0.28 2.08 -12.34
C ALA A 55 -1.26 1.79 -13.49
N THR A 56 -0.98 0.74 -14.26
CA THR A 56 -1.94 0.09 -15.16
C THR A 56 -2.01 -1.39 -14.85
N VAL A 57 -3.20 -1.96 -14.97
CA VAL A 57 -3.46 -3.40 -14.80
C VAL A 57 -4.23 -3.87 -16.03
N ASN A 58 -3.58 -4.63 -16.90
CA ASN A 58 -4.12 -5.07 -18.20
C ASN A 58 -4.61 -3.90 -19.07
N GLY A 59 -3.90 -2.77 -19.01
CA GLY A 59 -4.25 -1.54 -19.74
C GLY A 59 -5.30 -0.65 -19.05
N GLU A 60 -5.93 -1.10 -17.95
CA GLU A 60 -6.82 -0.27 -17.15
C GLU A 60 -6.01 0.60 -16.17
N PRO A 61 -6.18 1.93 -16.18
CA PRO A 61 -5.42 2.82 -15.31
C PRO A 61 -5.87 2.75 -13.85
N VAL A 62 -4.90 2.91 -12.95
CA VAL A 62 -5.09 3.26 -11.55
C VAL A 62 -4.69 4.71 -11.39
N SER A 63 -5.61 5.56 -10.94
CA SER A 63 -5.31 7.00 -10.79
C SER A 63 -4.65 7.31 -9.44
N ALA A 64 -3.85 8.38 -9.38
CA ALA A 64 -3.28 8.89 -8.14
C ALA A 64 -4.37 9.22 -7.11
N ARG A 65 -5.52 9.73 -7.57
CA ARG A 65 -6.67 10.02 -6.71
C ARG A 65 -7.24 8.76 -6.06
N GLU A 66 -7.42 7.69 -6.85
CA GLU A 66 -7.90 6.39 -6.35
C GLU A 66 -6.94 5.84 -5.28
N LEU A 67 -5.63 5.92 -5.55
CA LEU A 67 -4.61 5.50 -4.59
C LEU A 67 -4.65 6.34 -3.31
N ASP A 68 -4.64 7.67 -3.42
CA ASP A 68 -4.63 8.59 -2.27
C ASP A 68 -5.85 8.42 -1.39
N TYR A 69 -7.03 8.28 -2.01
CA TYR A 69 -8.30 8.07 -1.33
C TYR A 69 -8.31 6.73 -0.59
N SER A 70 -8.06 5.64 -1.31
CA SER A 70 -8.11 4.29 -0.75
C SER A 70 -7.05 4.09 0.34
N TYR A 71 -5.85 4.64 0.15
CA TYR A 71 -4.79 4.62 1.16
C TYR A 71 -5.17 5.44 2.39
N GLY A 72 -5.73 6.63 2.20
CA GLY A 72 -6.17 7.51 3.27
C GLY A 72 -7.25 6.88 4.16
N ALA A 73 -8.17 6.14 3.54
CA ALA A 73 -9.27 5.44 4.20
C ALA A 73 -8.83 4.13 4.88
N ALA A 74 -7.98 3.33 4.22
CA ALA A 74 -7.61 2.00 4.69
C ALA A 74 -6.40 1.97 5.64
N VAL A 75 -5.53 2.98 5.61
CA VAL A 75 -4.32 3.04 6.43
C VAL A 75 -4.42 4.16 7.48
N PRO A 76 -4.74 3.82 8.75
CA PRO A 76 -4.81 4.80 9.82
C PRO A 76 -3.47 5.52 10.03
N GLN A 77 -3.52 6.78 10.47
CA GLN A 77 -2.34 7.66 10.60
C GLN A 77 -1.14 7.01 11.32
N PRO A 78 -1.29 6.29 12.46
CA PRO A 78 -0.16 5.66 13.14
C PRO A 78 0.57 4.60 12.29
N TYR A 79 -0.14 4.01 11.32
CA TYR A 79 0.37 2.95 10.45
C TYR A 79 0.94 3.45 9.13
N ARG A 80 0.72 4.73 8.75
CA ARG A 80 1.22 5.30 7.49
C ARG A 80 2.74 5.40 7.39
N GLN A 81 3.43 5.28 8.52
CA GLN A 81 4.89 5.16 8.57
C GLN A 81 5.41 3.74 8.31
N PHE A 82 4.53 2.74 8.27
CA PHE A 82 4.85 1.33 8.10
C PHE A 82 4.34 0.75 6.78
N VAL A 83 3.30 1.34 6.21
CA VAL A 83 2.73 0.92 4.92
C VAL A 83 2.94 2.06 3.93
N SER A 84 3.74 1.86 2.89
CA SER A 84 3.91 2.89 1.85
C SER A 84 2.72 2.92 0.89
N LYS A 85 2.55 4.02 0.14
CA LYS A 85 1.53 4.05 -0.94
C LYS A 85 1.84 3.04 -2.04
N TRP A 86 3.12 2.81 -2.34
CA TRP A 86 3.52 1.76 -3.27
C TRP A 86 3.10 0.38 -2.75
N GLN A 87 3.37 0.09 -1.48
CA GLN A 87 2.99 -1.18 -0.87
C GLN A 87 1.47 -1.34 -0.88
N PHE A 88 0.70 -0.30 -0.55
CA PHE A 88 -0.76 -0.36 -0.61
C PHE A 88 -1.28 -0.53 -2.05
N LEU A 89 -0.69 0.17 -3.02
CA LEU A 89 -1.01 0.01 -4.44
C LEU A 89 -0.76 -1.44 -4.89
N ASN A 90 0.41 -1.97 -4.56
CA ASN A 90 0.85 -3.32 -4.91
C ASN A 90 0.04 -4.39 -4.17
N GLU A 91 -0.14 -4.29 -2.86
CA GLU A 91 -0.71 -5.37 -2.05
C GLU A 91 -2.23 -5.29 -1.88
N SER A 92 -2.86 -4.14 -2.17
CA SER A 92 -4.31 -3.96 -2.03
C SER A 92 -5.00 -3.63 -3.36
N ILE A 93 -4.64 -2.52 -4.01
CA ILE A 93 -5.40 -2.03 -5.17
C ILE A 93 -5.23 -2.94 -6.39
N ILE A 94 -3.99 -3.28 -6.75
CA ILE A 94 -3.71 -4.13 -7.93
C ILE A 94 -4.39 -5.50 -7.80
N PRO A 95 -4.27 -6.23 -6.68
CA PRO A 95 -4.99 -7.48 -6.46
C PRO A 95 -6.51 -7.36 -6.60
N GLN A 96 -7.11 -6.29 -6.05
CA GLN A 96 -8.55 -6.05 -6.20
C GLN A 96 -8.95 -5.83 -7.66
N LYS A 97 -8.16 -5.06 -8.43
CA LYS A 97 -8.41 -4.87 -9.86
C LYS A 97 -8.29 -6.17 -10.66
N LEU A 98 -7.27 -6.99 -10.38
CA LEU A 98 -7.10 -8.29 -11.02
C LEU A 98 -8.31 -9.21 -10.76
N LEU A 99 -8.75 -9.30 -9.50
CA LEU A 99 -9.92 -10.09 -9.14
C LEU A 99 -11.20 -9.57 -9.79
N LEU A 100 -11.35 -8.23 -9.89
CA LEU A 100 -12.51 -7.63 -10.55
C LEU A 100 -12.54 -7.94 -12.04
N GLN A 101 -11.41 -7.74 -12.73
CA GLN A 101 -11.27 -8.04 -14.15
C GLN A 101 -11.58 -9.51 -14.44
N GLU A 102 -11.05 -10.41 -13.61
CA GLU A 102 -11.32 -11.84 -13.73
C GLU A 102 -12.79 -12.19 -13.48
N ALA A 103 -13.40 -11.62 -12.43
CA ALA A 103 -14.80 -11.81 -12.13
C ALA A 103 -15.69 -11.37 -13.31
N VAL A 104 -15.46 -10.18 -13.86
CA VAL A 104 -16.19 -9.65 -15.01
C VAL A 104 -15.95 -10.51 -16.25
N ARG A 105 -14.71 -10.94 -16.50
CA ARG A 105 -14.35 -11.84 -17.62
C ARG A 105 -15.10 -13.17 -17.55
N GLN A 106 -15.33 -13.69 -16.35
CA GLN A 106 -16.10 -14.91 -16.11
C GLN A 106 -17.62 -14.69 -16.03
N GLY A 107 -18.10 -13.47 -16.30
CA GLY A 107 -19.53 -13.15 -16.36
C GLY A 107 -20.18 -12.89 -14.99
N TYR A 108 -19.40 -12.69 -13.94
CA TYR A 108 -19.90 -12.24 -12.65
C TYR A 108 -20.09 -10.71 -12.68
N SER A 109 -21.25 -10.25 -12.22
CA SER A 109 -21.54 -8.83 -11.98
C SER A 109 -22.59 -8.73 -10.89
N ALA A 110 -22.47 -7.71 -10.04
CA ALA A 110 -23.56 -7.31 -9.15
C ALA A 110 -24.61 -6.51 -9.94
N SER A 111 -25.83 -6.45 -9.42
CA SER A 111 -26.91 -5.61 -9.92
C SER A 111 -27.06 -4.33 -9.09
N ASP A 112 -27.63 -3.27 -9.67
CA ASP A 112 -27.95 -2.03 -8.95
C ASP A 112 -28.88 -2.25 -7.75
N GLY A 113 -29.72 -3.30 -7.82
CA GLY A 113 -30.55 -3.73 -6.70
C GLY A 113 -29.71 -4.21 -5.52
N GLU A 114 -28.73 -5.09 -5.79
CA GLU A 114 -27.82 -5.61 -4.76
C GLU A 114 -26.93 -4.51 -4.17
N VAL A 115 -26.47 -3.56 -4.99
CA VAL A 115 -25.69 -2.41 -4.53
C VAL A 115 -26.48 -1.58 -3.52
N ARG A 116 -27.73 -1.23 -3.83
CA ARG A 116 -28.61 -0.49 -2.91
C ARG A 116 -28.86 -1.25 -1.62
N VAL A 117 -29.15 -2.55 -1.72
CA VAL A 117 -29.36 -3.41 -0.55
C VAL A 117 -28.11 -3.45 0.34
N ALA A 118 -26.92 -3.51 -0.25
CA ALA A 118 -25.66 -3.50 0.49
C ALA A 118 -25.39 -2.16 1.19
N ILE A 119 -25.68 -1.04 0.53
CA ILE A 119 -25.56 0.30 1.13
C ILE A 119 -26.55 0.44 2.30
N ASP A 120 -27.80 0.03 2.11
CA ASP A 120 -28.82 0.08 3.16
C ASP A 120 -28.46 -0.81 4.35
N ALA A 121 -27.89 -1.99 4.10
CA ALA A 121 -27.39 -2.87 5.15
C ALA A 121 -26.25 -2.21 5.94
N PHE A 122 -25.28 -1.62 5.25
CA PHE A 122 -24.18 -0.89 5.87
C PHE A 122 -24.67 0.28 6.74
N LEU A 123 -25.65 1.07 6.28
CA LEU A 123 -26.24 2.16 7.05
C LEU A 123 -26.92 1.65 8.33
N ARG A 124 -27.68 0.56 8.23
CA ARG A 124 -28.32 -0.07 9.41
C ARG A 124 -27.31 -0.59 10.41
N GLU A 125 -26.26 -1.29 9.94
CA GLU A 125 -25.22 -1.87 10.79
C GLU A 125 -24.34 -0.83 11.46
N SER A 126 -24.01 0.25 10.74
CA SER A 126 -23.22 1.37 11.27
C SER A 126 -24.04 2.34 12.14
N GLY A 127 -25.38 2.21 12.14
CA GLY A 127 -26.27 3.17 12.79
C GLY A 127 -26.27 4.55 12.14
N MET A 128 -25.72 4.68 10.93
CA MET A 128 -25.66 5.94 10.19
C MET A 128 -26.98 6.20 9.45
N THR A 129 -27.41 7.46 9.46
CA THR A 129 -28.48 7.93 8.60
C THR A 129 -27.95 8.25 7.19
N PRO A 130 -28.80 8.24 6.14
CA PRO A 130 -28.38 8.67 4.80
C PRO A 130 -27.76 10.06 4.78
N GLY A 131 -28.29 11.01 5.56
CA GLY A 131 -27.72 12.36 5.65
C GLY A 131 -26.33 12.42 6.29
N GLN A 132 -26.02 11.51 7.23
CA GLN A 132 -24.67 11.39 7.79
C GLN A 132 -23.69 10.77 6.80
N LEU A 133 -24.15 9.81 5.99
CA LEU A 133 -23.35 9.25 4.90
C LEU A 133 -23.04 10.32 3.85
N ASP A 134 -24.03 11.12 3.46
CA ASP A 134 -23.84 12.24 2.52
C ASP A 134 -22.82 13.26 3.05
N GLU A 135 -22.85 13.58 4.35
CA GLU A 135 -21.88 14.48 4.95
C GLU A 135 -20.47 13.87 4.98
N ALA A 136 -20.33 12.60 5.38
CA ALA A 136 -19.05 11.90 5.35
C ALA A 136 -18.46 11.79 3.94
N MET A 137 -19.31 11.58 2.92
CA MET A 137 -18.90 11.59 1.51
C MET A 137 -18.42 12.98 1.07
N LYS A 138 -19.11 14.06 1.48
CA LYS A 138 -18.65 15.43 1.18
C LYS A 138 -17.34 15.77 1.86
N GLU A 139 -17.18 15.43 3.15
CA GLU A 139 -15.94 15.65 3.90
C GLU A 139 -14.76 14.91 3.28
N SER A 140 -14.99 13.70 2.77
CA SER A 140 -13.98 12.88 2.10
C SER A 140 -13.81 13.18 0.61
N GLY A 141 -14.64 14.05 0.03
CA GLY A 141 -14.63 14.40 -1.40
C GLY A 141 -15.05 13.25 -2.32
N MET A 142 -15.80 12.27 -1.82
CA MET A 142 -16.32 11.12 -2.56
C MET A 142 -17.69 11.45 -3.18
N GLU A 143 -17.86 11.16 -4.47
CA GLU A 143 -19.17 11.22 -5.12
C GLU A 143 -19.97 9.94 -4.87
N GLN A 144 -21.30 10.05 -4.80
CA GLN A 144 -22.19 8.89 -4.62
C GLN A 144 -21.96 7.82 -5.70
N ARG A 145 -21.71 8.23 -6.95
CA ARG A 145 -21.44 7.30 -8.07
C ARG A 145 -20.16 6.48 -7.84
N ASP A 146 -19.11 7.11 -7.30
CA ASP A 146 -17.85 6.43 -7.01
C ASP A 146 -18.01 5.43 -5.86
N MET A 147 -18.81 5.78 -4.85
CA MET A 147 -19.18 4.86 -3.78
C MET A 147 -19.96 3.66 -4.33
N GLU A 148 -21.00 3.89 -5.12
CA GLU A 148 -21.81 2.83 -5.73
C GLU A 148 -20.96 1.90 -6.62
N ALA A 149 -20.05 2.46 -7.42
CA ALA A 149 -19.10 1.70 -8.23
C ALA A 149 -18.17 0.83 -7.37
N THR A 150 -17.70 1.36 -6.23
CA THR A 150 -16.86 0.61 -5.27
C THR A 150 -17.62 -0.56 -4.65
N VAL A 151 -18.87 -0.34 -4.24
CA VAL A 151 -19.74 -1.40 -3.70
C VAL A 151 -20.03 -2.45 -4.76
N HIS A 152 -20.36 -2.03 -5.99
CA HIS A 152 -20.57 -2.92 -7.12
C HIS A 152 -19.35 -3.82 -7.38
N ALA A 153 -18.15 -3.23 -7.43
CA ALA A 153 -16.91 -3.98 -7.61
C ALA A 153 -16.69 -5.02 -6.49
N ARG A 154 -16.87 -4.62 -5.23
CA ARG A 154 -16.71 -5.52 -4.08
C ARG A 154 -17.69 -6.69 -4.12
N LEU A 155 -18.96 -6.43 -4.44
CA LEU A 155 -19.98 -7.47 -4.57
C LEU A 155 -19.67 -8.42 -5.74
N THR A 156 -19.22 -7.87 -6.87
CA THR A 156 -18.82 -8.66 -8.05
C THR A 156 -17.66 -9.61 -7.72
N ILE A 157 -16.61 -9.10 -7.07
CA ILE A 157 -15.48 -9.92 -6.60
C ILE A 157 -15.97 -10.98 -5.60
N SER A 158 -16.80 -10.59 -4.62
CA SER A 158 -17.31 -11.52 -3.60
C SER A 158 -18.10 -12.67 -4.22
N ARG A 159 -18.96 -12.38 -5.21
CA ARG A 159 -19.71 -13.40 -5.94
C ARG A 159 -18.77 -14.36 -6.67
N PHE A 160 -17.76 -13.84 -7.37
CA PHE A 160 -16.77 -14.67 -8.07
C PHE A 160 -16.00 -15.58 -7.10
N VAL A 161 -15.45 -15.01 -6.03
CA VAL A 161 -14.67 -15.75 -5.02
C VAL A 161 -15.51 -16.87 -4.39
N ASN A 162 -16.73 -16.54 -3.96
CA ASN A 162 -17.65 -17.50 -3.33
C ASN A 162 -18.11 -18.61 -4.27
N ALA A 163 -18.25 -18.32 -5.57
CA ALA A 163 -18.70 -19.29 -6.56
C ALA A 163 -17.58 -20.16 -7.13
N THR A 164 -16.34 -19.65 -7.17
CA THR A 164 -15.25 -20.24 -7.96
C THR A 164 -14.09 -20.73 -7.12
N ILE A 165 -13.70 -19.98 -6.08
CA ILE A 165 -12.48 -20.25 -5.32
C ILE A 165 -12.80 -21.03 -4.04
N LEU A 166 -13.81 -20.58 -3.29
CA LEU A 166 -14.09 -21.14 -1.96
C LEU A 166 -14.75 -22.53 -1.95
N PRO A 167 -15.58 -22.96 -2.92
CA PRO A 167 -16.32 -24.22 -2.81
C PRO A 167 -15.45 -25.49 -2.71
N SER A 168 -14.22 -25.45 -3.22
CA SER A 168 -13.27 -26.55 -3.13
C SER A 168 -12.54 -26.61 -1.79
N ILE A 169 -12.65 -25.58 -0.94
CA ILE A 169 -11.90 -25.48 0.31
C ILE A 169 -12.67 -26.15 1.43
N LYS A 170 -12.08 -27.19 2.02
CA LYS A 170 -12.61 -27.95 3.15
C LYS A 170 -11.52 -28.14 4.20
N VAL A 171 -11.94 -28.27 5.45
CA VAL A 171 -11.07 -28.66 6.56
C VAL A 171 -11.43 -30.10 6.92
N SER A 172 -10.43 -30.98 6.98
CA SER A 172 -10.63 -32.35 7.44
C SER A 172 -10.59 -32.42 8.96
N ARG A 173 -11.13 -33.50 9.51
CA ARG A 173 -11.03 -33.79 10.95
C ARG A 173 -9.57 -33.91 11.39
N ASP A 174 -8.75 -34.60 10.60
CA ASP A 174 -7.33 -34.81 10.89
C ASP A 174 -6.58 -33.47 10.99
N GLU A 175 -6.88 -32.50 10.11
CA GLU A 175 -6.28 -31.16 10.17
C GLU A 175 -6.65 -30.41 11.46
N VAL A 176 -7.86 -30.62 12.00
CA VAL A 176 -8.30 -30.02 13.26
C VAL A 176 -7.59 -30.66 14.45
N GLU A 177 -7.47 -32.00 14.44
CA GLU A 177 -6.77 -32.76 15.47
C GLU A 177 -5.28 -32.39 15.51
N ASP A 178 -4.62 -32.32 14.35
CA ASP A 178 -3.22 -31.89 14.21
C ASP A 178 -3.00 -30.46 14.75
N ALA A 179 -3.88 -29.51 14.40
CA ALA A 179 -3.79 -28.13 14.87
C ALA A 179 -4.05 -27.99 16.38
N TYR A 180 -4.92 -28.84 16.95
CA TYR A 180 -5.16 -28.90 18.40
C TYR A 180 -3.93 -29.45 19.14
N ASP A 181 -3.38 -30.56 18.68
CA ASP A 181 -2.22 -31.23 19.28
C ASP A 181 -0.94 -30.39 19.16
N GLY A 182 -0.76 -29.71 18.02
CA GLY A 182 0.31 -28.73 17.79
C GLY A 182 0.20 -27.48 18.66
N ASN A 183 -0.97 -27.23 19.25
CA ASN A 183 -1.31 -26.02 19.99
C ASN A 183 -1.10 -24.74 19.17
N ASP A 184 -1.30 -24.82 17.86
CA ASP A 184 -1.05 -23.69 16.94
C ASP A 184 -2.03 -22.53 17.17
N LEU A 185 -3.17 -22.80 17.82
CA LEU A 185 -4.29 -21.86 17.97
C LEU A 185 -4.65 -21.53 19.44
N GLY A 186 -3.80 -21.93 20.40
CA GLY A 186 -3.93 -21.50 21.81
C GLY A 186 -5.12 -22.10 22.58
N ALA A 187 -5.61 -23.27 22.18
CA ALA A 187 -6.83 -23.88 22.74
C ALA A 187 -6.63 -24.79 23.97
N ARG A 188 -5.49 -24.74 24.67
CA ARG A 188 -5.11 -25.73 25.73
C ARG A 188 -6.11 -25.91 26.87
N ASN A 189 -6.92 -24.91 27.15
CA ASN A 189 -7.86 -24.94 28.28
C ASN A 189 -9.22 -25.55 27.91
N LEU A 190 -9.42 -25.95 26.66
CA LEU A 190 -10.64 -26.55 26.14
C LEU A 190 -10.36 -28.01 25.76
N SER A 191 -11.34 -28.89 25.90
CA SER A 191 -11.25 -30.22 25.29
C SER A 191 -11.27 -30.10 23.76
N LEU A 192 -10.75 -31.11 23.06
CA LEU A 192 -10.81 -31.16 21.59
C LEU A 192 -12.25 -30.95 21.08
N GLU A 193 -13.24 -31.57 21.69
CA GLU A 193 -14.66 -31.41 21.31
C GLU A 193 -15.13 -29.95 21.40
N GLN A 194 -14.70 -29.22 22.43
CA GLN A 194 -15.04 -27.79 22.61
C GLN A 194 -14.25 -26.88 21.65
N ALA A 195 -12.99 -27.23 21.38
CA ALA A 195 -12.11 -26.47 20.50
C ALA A 195 -12.42 -26.71 19.01
N TYR A 196 -12.96 -27.87 18.66
CA TYR A 196 -13.18 -28.32 17.28
C TYR A 196 -13.84 -27.26 16.38
N PRO A 197 -15.03 -26.70 16.70
CA PRO A 197 -15.67 -25.74 15.80
C PRO A 197 -14.87 -24.44 15.64
N LEU A 198 -14.11 -24.03 16.66
CA LEU A 198 -13.28 -22.83 16.60
C LEU A 198 -12.05 -23.05 15.72
N ILE A 199 -11.37 -24.19 15.90
CA ILE A 199 -10.21 -24.58 15.11
C ILE A 199 -10.62 -24.81 13.65
N GLU A 200 -11.71 -25.51 13.41
CA GLU A 200 -12.24 -25.75 12.06
C GLU A 200 -12.55 -24.42 11.36
N GLN A 201 -13.21 -23.48 12.02
CA GLN A 201 -13.50 -22.17 11.46
C GLN A 201 -12.23 -21.37 11.16
N GLN A 202 -11.24 -21.41 12.05
CA GLN A 202 -9.98 -20.68 11.87
C GLN A 202 -9.14 -21.28 10.74
N LEU A 203 -9.00 -22.60 10.69
CA LEU A 203 -8.34 -23.30 9.59
C LEU A 203 -9.04 -23.05 8.27
N LEU A 204 -10.37 -23.04 8.26
CA LEU A 204 -11.14 -22.73 7.06
C LEU A 204 -10.82 -21.31 6.57
N ALA A 205 -10.83 -20.31 7.46
CA ALA A 205 -10.50 -18.94 7.12
C ALA A 205 -9.05 -18.80 6.60
N MET A 206 -8.09 -19.49 7.21
CA MET A 206 -6.70 -19.53 6.75
C MET A 206 -6.58 -20.13 5.35
N LYS A 207 -7.15 -21.32 5.12
CA LYS A 207 -7.14 -21.99 3.82
C LYS A 207 -7.85 -21.17 2.73
N GLN A 208 -8.94 -20.50 3.08
CA GLN A 208 -9.63 -19.59 2.17
C GLN A 208 -8.74 -18.40 1.79
N GLY A 209 -8.04 -17.80 2.76
CA GLY A 209 -7.06 -16.74 2.52
C GLY A 209 -5.94 -17.18 1.58
N ASP A 210 -5.33 -18.35 1.85
CA ASP A 210 -4.27 -18.93 1.03
C ASP A 210 -4.72 -19.23 -0.39
N ALA A 211 -5.93 -19.78 -0.55
CA ALA A 211 -6.51 -20.06 -1.87
C ALA A 211 -6.74 -18.79 -2.69
N ILE A 212 -7.26 -17.72 -2.05
CA ILE A 212 -7.43 -16.41 -2.70
C ILE A 212 -6.07 -15.84 -3.10
N LEU A 213 -5.09 -15.88 -2.19
CA LEU A 213 -3.75 -15.36 -2.46
C LEU A 213 -3.06 -16.12 -3.61
N ALA A 214 -3.15 -17.46 -3.61
CA ALA A 214 -2.64 -18.29 -4.70
C ALA A 214 -3.29 -17.93 -6.04
N HIS A 215 -4.60 -17.68 -6.05
CA HIS A 215 -5.30 -17.25 -7.25
C HIS A 215 -4.85 -15.85 -7.72
N ILE A 216 -4.71 -14.88 -6.81
CA ILE A 216 -4.17 -13.55 -7.12
C ILE A 216 -2.76 -13.66 -7.72
N ASN A 217 -1.90 -14.51 -7.16
CA ASN A 217 -0.54 -14.70 -7.66
C ASN A 217 -0.53 -15.30 -9.07
N SER A 218 -1.46 -16.22 -9.36
CA SER A 218 -1.67 -16.73 -10.73
C SER A 218 -2.11 -15.62 -11.69
N LEU A 219 -3.07 -14.77 -11.28
CA LEU A 219 -3.51 -13.63 -12.10
C LEU A 219 -2.37 -12.64 -12.35
N ARG A 220 -1.60 -12.31 -11.32
CA ARG A 220 -0.42 -11.43 -11.42
C ARG A 220 0.60 -11.95 -12.42
N ALA A 221 0.87 -13.26 -12.43
CA ALA A 221 1.85 -13.87 -13.32
C ALA A 221 1.48 -13.77 -14.82
N HIS A 222 0.20 -13.58 -15.13
CA HIS A 222 -0.31 -13.48 -16.51
C HIS A 222 -0.79 -12.07 -16.87
N ALA A 223 -0.73 -11.12 -15.93
CA ALA A 223 -1.21 -9.77 -16.13
C ALA A 223 -0.11 -8.84 -16.63
N ASN A 224 -0.49 -7.87 -17.45
CA ASN A 224 0.38 -6.75 -17.79
C ASN A 224 0.20 -5.66 -16.74
N ILE A 225 1.16 -5.54 -15.82
CA ILE A 225 1.14 -4.57 -14.73
C ILE A 225 2.31 -3.62 -14.90
N THR A 226 2.03 -2.32 -14.99
CA THR A 226 3.07 -1.28 -14.99
C THR A 226 2.76 -0.32 -13.86
N ILE A 227 3.70 -0.09 -12.96
CA ILE A 227 3.57 0.89 -11.88
C ILE A 227 4.34 2.14 -12.31
N PHE A 228 3.82 3.33 -12.03
CA PHE A 228 4.40 4.64 -12.41
C PHE A 228 4.74 5.53 -11.20
N ILE A 229 4.40 5.12 -9.97
CA ILE A 229 4.64 5.95 -8.79
C ILE A 229 6.13 5.98 -8.42
N GLU A 230 6.73 7.17 -8.49
CA GLU A 230 8.16 7.41 -8.25
C GLU A 230 8.57 7.33 -6.76
N GLN A 231 7.60 7.20 -5.85
CA GLN A 231 7.82 7.19 -4.39
C GLN A 231 8.64 6.01 -3.86
N ALA A 232 9.05 5.07 -4.71
CA ALA A 232 10.06 4.09 -4.34
C ALA A 232 11.35 4.76 -3.79
N LYS A 233 11.65 6.01 -4.22
CA LYS A 233 12.83 6.77 -3.77
C LYS A 233 12.65 7.52 -2.43
N GLU A 234 11.43 7.73 -1.94
CA GLU A 234 11.20 8.44 -0.67
C GLU A 234 11.51 7.50 0.51
N GLY A 235 12.49 7.86 1.33
CA GLY A 235 12.92 7.04 2.48
C GLY A 235 14.27 6.36 2.32
N ILE A 236 14.91 6.47 1.15
CA ILE A 236 16.29 6.04 0.93
C ILE A 236 17.23 7.18 1.36
N THR A 237 17.81 7.07 2.56
CA THR A 237 18.63 8.12 3.19
C THR A 237 20.08 7.71 3.39
N SER A 238 20.32 6.41 3.53
CA SER A 238 21.60 5.81 3.82
C SER A 238 22.01 4.79 2.74
N PHE A 239 21.29 4.68 1.63
CA PHE A 239 21.85 4.10 0.41
C PHE A 239 22.18 5.21 -0.60
N ARG A 240 23.32 5.03 -1.27
CA ARG A 240 23.72 5.82 -2.43
C ARG A 240 23.58 4.99 -3.69
N LYS A 241 23.15 5.63 -4.78
CA LYS A 241 23.20 5.06 -6.12
C LYS A 241 24.67 4.99 -6.61
N ALA A 242 25.18 3.79 -6.81
CA ALA A 242 26.58 3.47 -7.12
C ALA A 242 26.80 2.84 -8.51
N GLY A 243 25.74 2.69 -9.31
CA GLY A 243 25.81 2.14 -10.66
C GLY A 243 24.69 2.63 -11.57
N ASP A 244 24.91 2.54 -12.88
CA ASP A 244 23.97 3.00 -13.92
C ASP A 244 23.05 1.86 -14.43
N SER A 245 23.43 0.60 -14.21
CA SER A 245 22.68 -0.58 -14.68
C SER A 245 22.42 -1.58 -13.56
N ILE A 246 21.19 -2.09 -13.50
CA ILE A 246 20.78 -3.12 -12.54
C ILE A 246 21.42 -4.46 -12.92
N CYS A 247 22.16 -5.07 -11.99
CA CYS A 247 22.68 -6.41 -12.21
C CYS A 247 21.60 -7.46 -11.93
N ALA A 248 21.14 -8.09 -13.00
CA ALA A 248 20.25 -9.23 -12.97
C ALA A 248 20.94 -10.49 -13.50
N TYR A 249 20.67 -11.61 -12.85
CA TYR A 249 21.18 -12.93 -13.22
C TYR A 249 19.99 -13.80 -13.58
N ASN A 250 19.97 -14.30 -14.82
CA ASN A 250 18.84 -15.09 -15.35
C ASN A 250 17.48 -14.41 -15.16
N GLY A 251 17.43 -13.08 -15.32
CA GLY A 251 16.21 -12.30 -15.15
C GLY A 251 15.93 -11.83 -13.73
N SER A 252 16.71 -12.25 -12.72
CA SER A 252 16.49 -11.88 -11.31
C SER A 252 17.51 -10.88 -10.77
N ILE A 253 17.04 -9.81 -10.12
CA ILE A 253 17.89 -8.81 -9.48
C ILE A 253 18.62 -9.42 -8.29
N MET A 254 19.93 -9.20 -8.19
CA MET A 254 20.75 -9.74 -7.11
C MET A 254 20.88 -8.80 -5.91
N LEU A 255 20.57 -9.31 -4.72
CA LEU A 255 20.77 -8.64 -3.45
C LEU A 255 21.93 -9.25 -2.68
N ARG A 256 22.88 -8.42 -2.25
CA ARG A 256 24.05 -8.87 -1.49
C ARG A 256 24.12 -8.21 -0.14
N MET A 257 24.42 -9.00 0.87
CA MET A 257 24.88 -8.54 2.17
C MET A 257 26.16 -9.27 2.53
N TYR A 258 27.12 -8.53 3.08
CA TYR A 258 28.36 -9.06 3.63
C TYR A 258 28.41 -8.79 5.12
N THR A 259 28.75 -9.82 5.90
CA THR A 259 28.74 -9.78 7.36
C THR A 259 29.92 -10.56 7.96
N SER A 260 29.96 -10.68 9.29
CA SER A 260 30.90 -11.51 10.03
C SER A 260 30.20 -12.19 11.21
N SER A 261 30.64 -13.40 11.57
CA SER A 261 30.09 -14.20 12.67
C SER A 261 30.18 -13.49 14.04
N ALA A 262 31.16 -12.58 14.18
CA ALA A 262 31.38 -11.77 15.37
C ALA A 262 30.47 -10.52 15.45
N CYS A 263 29.77 -10.16 14.37
CA CYS A 263 28.88 -8.99 14.35
C CYS A 263 27.47 -9.34 14.87
N GLY A 264 27.22 -9.05 16.15
CA GLY A 264 25.94 -9.36 16.81
C GLY A 264 24.72 -8.70 16.14
N GLU A 265 24.80 -7.40 15.86
CA GLU A 265 23.70 -6.64 15.22
C GLU A 265 23.45 -7.10 13.78
N CYS A 266 24.52 -7.45 13.05
CA CYS A 266 24.41 -7.91 11.67
C CYS A 266 23.56 -9.18 11.54
N LYS A 267 23.55 -10.06 12.54
CA LYS A 267 22.73 -11.28 12.51
C LYS A 267 21.23 -10.97 12.45
N GLN A 268 20.81 -9.95 13.21
CA GLN A 268 19.41 -9.53 13.23
C GLN A 268 19.02 -8.90 11.89
N VAL A 269 19.90 -8.08 11.31
CA VAL A 269 19.66 -7.45 10.01
C VAL A 269 19.68 -8.48 8.87
N ALA A 270 20.59 -9.46 8.91
CA ALA A 270 20.65 -10.55 7.94
C ALA A 270 19.36 -11.38 7.95
N LEU A 271 18.83 -11.71 9.13
CA LEU A 271 17.55 -12.40 9.27
C LEU A 271 16.41 -11.57 8.66
N ARG A 272 16.36 -10.27 8.94
CA ARG A 272 15.34 -9.37 8.38
C ARG A 272 15.40 -9.29 6.86
N LEU A 273 16.59 -9.15 6.31
CA LEU A 273 16.80 -9.13 4.86
C LEU A 273 16.40 -10.47 4.22
N ALA A 274 16.73 -11.60 4.85
CA ALA A 274 16.33 -12.93 4.39
C ALA A 274 14.81 -13.10 4.37
N MET A 275 14.12 -12.67 5.44
CA MET A 275 12.65 -12.68 5.50
C MET A 275 12.03 -11.77 4.44
N LEU A 276 12.55 -10.56 4.29
CA LEU A 276 12.11 -9.60 3.27
C LEU A 276 12.24 -10.19 1.87
N LEU A 277 13.41 -10.73 1.51
CA LEU A 277 13.65 -11.41 0.23
C LEU A 277 12.63 -12.53 0.01
N GLY A 278 12.38 -13.37 1.01
CA GLY A 278 11.40 -14.46 0.93
C GLY A 278 9.98 -13.95 0.63
N ARG A 279 9.55 -12.85 1.25
CA ARG A 279 8.23 -12.25 0.97
C ARG A 279 8.11 -11.77 -0.47
N TYR A 280 9.12 -11.09 -1.00
CA TYR A 280 9.09 -10.63 -2.39
C TYR A 280 9.11 -11.81 -3.38
N GLN A 281 9.89 -12.85 -3.10
CA GLN A 281 9.92 -14.06 -3.93
C GLN A 281 8.56 -14.79 -3.93
N GLN A 282 7.87 -14.84 -2.79
CA GLN A 282 6.49 -15.37 -2.70
C GLN A 282 5.47 -14.53 -3.50
N GLN A 283 5.77 -13.26 -3.75
CA GLN A 283 4.97 -12.35 -4.58
C GLN A 283 5.38 -12.38 -6.08
N ASN A 284 6.12 -13.40 -6.50
CA ASN A 284 6.66 -13.57 -7.87
C ASN A 284 7.63 -12.46 -8.31
N ALA A 285 8.25 -11.73 -7.38
CA ALA A 285 9.30 -10.79 -7.74
C ALA A 285 10.56 -11.56 -8.18
N SER A 286 11.16 -11.15 -9.29
CA SER A 286 12.41 -11.73 -9.80
C SER A 286 13.60 -11.21 -8.99
N LEU A 287 13.76 -11.73 -7.78
CA LEU A 287 14.84 -11.40 -6.85
C LEU A 287 15.59 -12.67 -6.42
N ILE A 288 16.91 -12.55 -6.30
CA ILE A 288 17.78 -13.55 -5.67
C ILE A 288 18.70 -12.86 -4.67
N GLY A 289 19.22 -13.60 -3.70
CA GLY A 289 20.07 -13.03 -2.67
C GLY A 289 21.27 -13.89 -2.30
N ALA A 290 22.29 -13.24 -1.76
CA ALA A 290 23.41 -13.86 -1.07
C ALA A 290 23.76 -13.07 0.19
N ILE A 291 23.90 -13.76 1.33
CA ILE A 291 24.35 -13.17 2.60
C ILE A 291 25.63 -13.88 3.01
N TRP A 292 26.78 -13.30 2.67
CA TRP A 292 28.09 -13.89 2.92
C TRP A 292 28.65 -13.50 4.28
N GLU A 293 28.94 -14.50 5.10
CA GLU A 293 29.71 -14.35 6.33
C GLU A 293 31.21 -14.49 6.02
N LEU A 294 31.94 -13.37 6.01
CA LEU A 294 33.28 -13.28 5.41
C LEU A 294 34.35 -14.11 6.13
N ASP A 295 34.23 -14.28 7.45
CA ASP A 295 35.18 -15.00 8.29
C ASP A 295 34.98 -16.51 8.27
N THR A 296 33.75 -16.99 8.06
CA THR A 296 33.45 -18.43 7.96
C THR A 296 33.38 -18.92 6.53
N GLY A 297 33.14 -18.01 5.58
CA GLY A 297 32.97 -18.32 4.16
C GLY A 297 31.60 -18.89 3.80
N ASP A 298 30.61 -18.75 4.69
CA ASP A 298 29.27 -19.31 4.57
C ASP A 298 28.28 -18.33 3.90
N ASN A 299 27.35 -18.83 3.09
CA ASN A 299 26.20 -18.08 2.60
C ASN A 299 24.96 -18.40 3.44
N LEU A 300 24.55 -17.47 4.30
CA LEU A 300 23.48 -17.70 5.29
C LEU A 300 22.09 -17.91 4.68
N LEU A 301 21.93 -17.82 3.35
CA LEU A 301 20.68 -18.11 2.64
C LEU A 301 20.58 -19.54 2.09
N THR A 302 21.68 -20.30 2.07
CA THR A 302 21.68 -21.67 1.56
C THR A 302 21.52 -22.69 2.69
N LYS A 303 21.03 -23.90 2.37
CA LYS A 303 20.98 -25.01 3.34
C LYS A 303 22.34 -25.65 3.56
N SER A 304 23.21 -25.57 2.56
CA SER A 304 24.52 -26.21 2.53
C SER A 304 25.59 -25.20 2.90
N ARG A 305 26.32 -25.46 3.99
CA ARG A 305 27.38 -24.58 4.44
C ARG A 305 28.55 -24.51 3.45
N GLU A 306 28.80 -23.34 2.89
CA GLU A 306 29.99 -23.08 2.08
C GLU A 306 31.24 -22.96 2.96
N ARG A 307 32.42 -23.16 2.35
CA ARG A 307 33.72 -23.11 3.05
C ARG A 307 34.61 -21.96 2.57
N GLY A 308 34.03 -20.99 1.87
CA GLY A 308 34.78 -19.88 1.29
C GLY A 308 33.92 -18.98 0.45
N VAL A 309 34.14 -17.67 0.62
CA VAL A 309 33.51 -16.64 -0.21
C VAL A 309 34.15 -16.66 -1.61
N PRO A 310 33.37 -16.72 -2.70
CA PRO A 310 33.90 -16.67 -4.06
C PRO A 310 34.76 -15.42 -4.30
N PRO A 311 35.87 -15.51 -5.06
CA PRO A 311 36.72 -14.35 -5.35
C PRO A 311 35.98 -13.15 -5.96
N SER A 312 35.00 -13.41 -6.82
CA SER A 312 34.14 -12.39 -7.42
C SER A 312 33.31 -11.61 -6.39
N GLU A 313 32.87 -12.28 -5.32
CA GLU A 313 32.12 -11.64 -4.23
C GLU A 313 33.06 -10.82 -3.32
N LEU A 314 34.29 -11.30 -3.09
CA LEU A 314 35.32 -10.52 -2.38
C LEU A 314 35.70 -9.24 -3.12
N GLU A 315 35.75 -9.26 -4.45
CA GLU A 315 35.99 -8.06 -5.27
C GLU A 315 34.87 -7.02 -5.10
N ILE A 316 33.61 -7.48 -5.13
CA ILE A 316 32.45 -6.62 -4.91
C ILE A 316 32.49 -6.03 -3.49
N PHE A 317 32.75 -6.86 -2.47
CA PHE A 317 32.86 -6.42 -1.08
C PHE A 317 33.92 -5.31 -0.92
N ARG A 318 35.13 -5.51 -1.44
CA ARG A 318 36.21 -4.51 -1.36
C ARG A 318 35.85 -3.19 -2.06
N LYS A 319 35.08 -3.26 -3.16
CA LYS A 319 34.62 -2.08 -3.89
C LYS A 319 33.61 -1.26 -3.08
N ILE A 320 32.67 -1.92 -2.40
CA ILE A 320 31.59 -1.24 -1.66
C ILE A 320 31.98 -0.90 -0.21
N SER A 321 32.97 -1.59 0.35
CA SER A 321 33.49 -1.40 1.70
C SER A 321 35.02 -1.38 1.68
N PRO A 322 35.64 -0.28 1.19
CA PRO A 322 37.11 -0.18 1.04
C PRO A 322 37.86 -0.26 2.39
N GLU A 323 37.18 0.04 3.49
CA GLU A 323 37.71 -0.06 4.86
C GLU A 323 37.43 -1.44 5.50
N ASN A 324 36.93 -2.42 4.72
CA ASN A 324 36.53 -3.75 5.18
C ASN A 324 35.51 -3.75 6.35
N ARG A 325 34.63 -2.74 6.38
CA ARG A 325 33.54 -2.65 7.36
C ARG A 325 32.36 -3.54 6.97
N VAL A 326 31.74 -4.15 7.98
CA VAL A 326 30.49 -4.91 7.86
C VAL A 326 29.45 -4.35 8.86
N PRO A 327 28.14 -4.45 8.59
CA PRO A 327 27.55 -5.04 7.39
C PRO A 327 27.70 -4.11 6.17
N ALA A 328 27.87 -4.71 4.99
CA ALA A 328 27.93 -3.99 3.72
C ALA A 328 26.89 -4.55 2.75
N TYR A 329 26.27 -3.68 1.94
CA TYR A 329 25.12 -4.04 1.11
C TYR A 329 25.32 -3.61 -0.34
N SER A 330 24.94 -4.46 -1.28
CA SER A 330 24.84 -4.12 -2.70
C SER A 330 23.55 -4.67 -3.28
N PHE A 331 22.58 -3.81 -3.52
CA PHE A 331 21.27 -4.19 -4.07
C PHE A 331 21.22 -3.83 -5.55
N GLY A 332 21.05 -4.85 -6.40
CA GLY A 332 21.00 -4.73 -7.85
C GLY A 332 22.24 -4.07 -8.46
N CYS A 333 23.39 -4.10 -7.77
CA CYS A 333 24.61 -3.37 -8.12
C CYS A 333 24.44 -1.84 -8.26
N THR A 334 23.24 -1.33 -7.96
CA THR A 334 22.82 0.04 -8.20
C THR A 334 22.78 0.79 -6.88
N TYR A 335 22.33 0.17 -5.79
CA TYR A 335 22.28 0.79 -4.47
C TYR A 335 23.32 0.18 -3.54
N THR A 336 24.10 1.03 -2.89
CA THR A 336 25.12 0.63 -1.90
C THR A 336 24.92 1.45 -0.64
N ARG A 337 24.98 0.80 0.52
CA ARG A 337 24.85 1.47 1.82
C ARG A 337 26.02 2.44 2.08
N VAL A 338 25.69 3.61 2.61
CA VAL A 338 26.63 4.60 3.11
C VAL A 338 26.73 4.41 4.63
N GLY A 339 27.91 4.04 5.09
CA GLY A 339 28.14 3.71 6.50
C GLY A 339 27.85 2.26 6.86
N SER A 340 28.19 1.88 8.10
CA SER A 340 28.16 0.50 8.60
C SER A 340 27.28 0.32 9.84
N LEU A 341 26.47 1.31 10.19
CA LEU A 341 25.50 1.20 11.28
C LEU A 341 24.12 0.91 10.69
N PRO A 342 23.31 0.03 11.30
CA PRO A 342 21.89 -0.06 11.00
C PRO A 342 21.28 1.35 11.15
N GLY A 343 20.44 1.75 10.20
CA GLY A 343 19.92 3.10 10.01
C GLY A 343 19.39 3.70 11.32
N ALA A 344 19.70 4.98 11.53
CA ALA A 344 19.31 5.81 12.68
C ALA A 344 19.02 5.00 13.97
N GLU A 345 20.05 4.81 14.81
CA GLU A 345 19.90 4.34 16.21
C GLU A 345 19.53 2.86 16.42
N GLY A 346 19.89 1.93 15.51
CA GLY A 346 19.69 0.49 15.75
C GLY A 346 18.23 0.04 15.63
N ASN A 347 17.40 0.80 14.93
CA ASN A 347 16.00 0.48 14.70
C ASN A 347 15.84 -0.47 13.50
N LEU A 348 15.71 -1.77 13.76
CA LEU A 348 15.50 -2.79 12.72
C LEU A 348 14.28 -2.54 11.82
N ASN A 349 13.23 -1.89 12.33
CA ASN A 349 12.07 -1.57 11.51
C ASN A 349 12.36 -0.41 10.55
N ALA A 350 13.19 0.55 10.97
CA ALA A 350 13.68 1.59 10.07
C ALA A 350 14.59 1.00 8.99
N GLU A 351 15.44 0.04 9.37
CA GLU A 351 16.28 -0.72 8.45
C GLU A 351 15.47 -1.44 7.37
N GLU A 352 14.47 -2.21 7.80
CA GLU A 352 13.61 -2.97 6.90
C GLU A 352 12.83 -2.04 5.96
N ARG A 353 12.33 -0.89 6.45
CA ARG A 353 11.65 0.12 5.59
C ARG A 353 12.55 0.65 4.49
N GLU A 354 13.80 0.94 4.82
CA GLU A 354 14.73 1.47 3.84
C GLU A 354 15.15 0.40 2.82
N PHE A 355 15.31 -0.85 3.25
CA PHE A 355 15.47 -1.98 2.32
C PHE A 355 14.27 -2.10 1.38
N THR A 356 13.05 -2.09 1.91
CA THR A 356 11.82 -2.11 1.11
C THR A 356 11.82 -0.99 0.07
N ALA A 357 12.13 0.25 0.46
CA ALA A 357 12.20 1.39 -0.49
C ALA A 357 13.23 1.16 -1.61
N VAL A 358 14.43 0.67 -1.27
CA VAL A 358 15.46 0.34 -2.28
C VAL A 358 14.99 -0.78 -3.21
N LEU A 359 14.37 -1.83 -2.67
CA LEU A 359 13.88 -2.97 -3.46
C LEU A 359 12.73 -2.58 -4.37
N ASP A 360 11.76 -1.82 -3.86
CA ASP A 360 10.67 -1.27 -4.66
C ASP A 360 11.21 -0.41 -5.80
N THR A 361 12.26 0.37 -5.54
CA THR A 361 12.89 1.20 -6.59
C THR A 361 13.58 0.35 -7.63
N LEU A 362 14.32 -0.68 -7.20
CA LEU A 362 15.00 -1.59 -8.12
C LEU A 362 14.02 -2.37 -8.98
N LEU A 363 12.93 -2.86 -8.40
CA LEU A 363 11.90 -3.59 -9.14
C LEU A 363 11.14 -2.69 -10.11
N TYR A 364 10.88 -1.44 -9.71
CA TYR A 364 10.31 -0.41 -10.59
C TYR A 364 11.23 -0.09 -11.76
N ASP A 365 12.53 0.11 -11.52
CA ASP A 365 13.50 0.48 -12.56
C ASP A 365 13.87 -0.72 -13.47
N TYR A 366 13.59 -1.96 -13.04
CA TYR A 366 13.94 -3.19 -13.76
C TYR A 366 12.80 -3.78 -14.59
N GLY A 367 11.55 -3.64 -14.11
CA GLY A 367 10.34 -3.98 -14.86
C GLY A 367 10.01 -2.94 -15.92
#